data_AF-A0AB37UHE2-F1
#
_entry.id   AF-A0AB37UHE2-F1
#
_cell.length_a   1.000
_cell.length_b   1.000
_cell.length_c   1.000
_cell.angle_alpha   90.00
_cell.angle_beta   90.00
_cell.angle_gamma   90.00
#
_symmetry.space_group_name_H-M   'P 1'
#
loop_
_entity.id
_entity.type
_entity.pdbx_description
1 polymer ?
#
loop_
_entity_poly.entity_id
_entity_poly.type
_entity_poly.pdbx_seq_one_letter_code
_entity_poly.pdbx_strand_id
1 'polypeptide(L)'
;MNSINRIPPTIALHQQRLAGETCLELIKFINNLEHSCLEKTILPPPLTSQLRKLSGILEEIGFRKFPKDVSFITEPAKNYGHLNSTPTEGTLITVSRNGTLDVAGWASLPDSQEIPNIVLFSYGDRKSFFADALVNPNSPIVDTTPNSIQFNKVEWSANISFESLPPGETVIQAWVYEPVGKQFIKLDGEIKVNVVE
;
A
#
# COMPACT_ATOMS: atom_id res chain seq x y z
N MET A 1 27.32 -12.66 -29.65
CA MET A 1 27.20 -11.99 -28.34
C MET A 1 26.61 -10.61 -28.57
N ASN A 2 25.42 -10.33 -28.03
CA ASN A 2 24.90 -9.00 -27.70
C ASN A 2 23.53 -9.20 -27.05
N SER A 3 23.52 -9.30 -25.72
CA SER A 3 22.36 -9.60 -24.90
C SER A 3 22.31 -8.62 -23.73
N ILE A 4 21.92 -7.35 -23.93
CA ILE A 4 21.65 -6.44 -22.82
C ILE A 4 20.62 -5.35 -23.23
N ASN A 5 19.44 -5.73 -23.72
CA ASN A 5 18.34 -4.77 -23.97
C ASN A 5 16.94 -5.32 -23.64
N ARG A 6 16.82 -6.21 -22.64
CA ARG A 6 15.52 -6.75 -22.17
C ARG A 6 15.26 -6.47 -20.67
N ILE A 7 15.62 -5.30 -20.16
CA ILE A 7 15.70 -5.01 -18.72
C ILE A 7 14.39 -4.42 -18.08
N PRO A 8 13.56 -3.61 -18.76
CA PRO A 8 12.36 -3.03 -18.12
C PRO A 8 11.28 -4.02 -17.64
N PRO A 9 10.92 -5.08 -18.41
CA PRO A 9 9.86 -6.00 -17.99
C PRO A 9 10.22 -6.82 -16.76
N THR A 10 11.51 -7.14 -16.59
CA THR A 10 11.98 -8.00 -15.50
C THR A 10 12.00 -7.29 -14.16
N ILE A 11 12.34 -6.00 -14.13
CA ILE A 11 12.29 -5.17 -12.91
C ILE A 11 10.84 -5.02 -12.44
N ALA A 12 9.92 -4.71 -13.36
CA ALA A 12 8.50 -4.61 -13.05
C ALA A 12 7.92 -5.93 -12.51
N LEU A 13 8.26 -7.06 -13.13
CA LEU A 13 7.82 -8.38 -12.66
C LEU A 13 8.40 -8.75 -11.29
N HIS A 14 9.66 -8.41 -11.04
CA HIS A 14 10.28 -8.63 -9.74
C HIS A 14 9.58 -7.82 -8.64
N GLN A 15 9.30 -6.54 -8.90
CA GLN A 15 8.59 -5.69 -7.95
C GLN A 15 7.17 -6.18 -7.68
N GLN A 16 6.45 -6.63 -8.72
CA GLN A 16 5.14 -7.24 -8.55
C GLN A 16 5.18 -8.44 -7.62
N ARG A 17 6.21 -9.28 -7.72
CA ARG A 17 6.38 -10.44 -6.82
C ARG A 17 6.67 -10.03 -5.38
N LEU A 18 7.53 -9.04 -5.16
CA LEU A 18 7.81 -8.51 -3.82
C LEU A 18 6.57 -7.88 -3.17
N ALA A 19 5.81 -7.13 -3.96
CA ALA A 19 4.52 -6.59 -3.54
C ALA A 19 3.54 -7.70 -3.17
N GLY A 20 3.38 -8.70 -4.04
CA GLY A 20 2.53 -9.86 -3.77
C GLY A 20 2.94 -10.60 -2.50
N GLU A 21 4.24 -10.84 -2.30
CA GLU A 21 4.76 -11.47 -1.09
C GLU A 21 4.39 -10.67 0.17
N THR A 22 4.59 -9.35 0.11
CA THR A 22 4.22 -8.42 1.19
C THR A 22 2.71 -8.49 1.45
N CYS A 23 1.89 -8.50 0.41
CA CYS A 23 0.43 -8.58 0.57
C CYS A 23 -0.03 -9.90 1.15
N LEU A 24 0.64 -11.01 0.80
CA LEU A 24 0.34 -12.32 1.36
C LEU A 24 0.72 -12.36 2.85
N GLU A 25 1.86 -11.78 3.22
CA GLU A 25 2.25 -11.61 4.62
C GLU A 25 1.19 -10.82 5.40
N LEU A 26 0.68 -9.74 4.82
CA LEU A 26 -0.24 -8.81 5.47
C LEU A 26 -1.73 -9.16 5.27
N ILE A 27 -2.03 -10.35 4.75
CA ILE A 27 -3.38 -10.76 4.32
C ILE A 27 -4.46 -10.62 5.41
N LYS A 28 -4.08 -10.71 6.69
CA LYS A 28 -5.00 -10.55 7.83
C LYS A 28 -5.48 -9.11 8.03
N PHE A 29 -4.74 -8.13 7.52
CA PHE A 29 -5.05 -6.71 7.64
C PHE A 29 -5.76 -6.15 6.40
N ILE A 30 -5.83 -6.89 5.28
CA ILE A 30 -6.46 -6.45 4.04
C ILE A 30 -7.88 -6.99 3.98
N ASN A 31 -8.89 -6.11 3.97
CA ASN A 31 -10.30 -6.48 4.02
C ASN A 31 -10.84 -6.95 2.67
N ASN A 32 -10.52 -6.23 1.59
CA ASN A 32 -11.01 -6.49 0.24
C ASN A 32 -9.89 -7.10 -0.63
N LEU A 33 -9.86 -8.43 -0.69
CA LEU A 33 -8.80 -9.15 -1.41
C LEU A 33 -8.97 -9.04 -2.93
N GLU A 34 -10.20 -8.80 -3.41
CA GLU A 34 -10.52 -8.71 -4.84
C GLU A 34 -9.93 -7.48 -5.48
N HIS A 35 -9.76 -6.37 -4.75
CA HIS A 35 -9.12 -5.16 -5.28
C HIS A 35 -7.69 -4.95 -4.80
N SER A 36 -7.08 -6.01 -4.26
CA SER A 36 -5.75 -5.92 -3.69
C SER A 36 -4.64 -6.23 -4.69
N CYS A 37 -3.42 -5.82 -4.37
CA CYS A 37 -2.17 -6.28 -4.96
C CYS A 37 -2.15 -7.80 -5.19
N LEU A 38 -2.80 -8.64 -4.36
CA LEU A 38 -2.79 -10.10 -4.53
C LEU A 38 -3.43 -10.56 -5.84
N GLU A 39 -4.56 -9.96 -6.23
CA GLU A 39 -5.23 -10.25 -7.49
C GLU A 39 -4.35 -9.80 -8.67
N LYS A 40 -3.71 -8.64 -8.53
CA LYS A 40 -2.89 -8.03 -9.58
C LYS A 40 -1.50 -8.68 -9.75
N THR A 41 -1.01 -9.45 -8.77
CA THR A 41 0.41 -9.87 -8.75
C THR A 41 0.66 -11.37 -8.66
N ILE A 42 -0.16 -12.17 -7.97
CA ILE A 42 0.18 -13.59 -7.69
C ILE A 42 -0.82 -14.58 -8.27
N LEU A 43 -2.13 -14.33 -8.17
CA LEU A 43 -3.12 -15.39 -8.38
C LEU A 43 -4.25 -14.98 -9.33
N PRO A 44 -4.58 -15.82 -10.33
CA PRO A 44 -5.81 -15.63 -11.08
C PRO A 44 -7.04 -15.86 -10.18
N PRO A 45 -8.13 -15.10 -10.37
CA PRO A 45 -9.44 -15.49 -9.84
C PRO A 45 -9.75 -16.94 -10.25
N PRO A 46 -10.34 -17.80 -9.39
CA PRO A 46 -11.07 -17.53 -8.14
C PRO A 46 -10.26 -17.78 -6.85
N LEU A 47 -8.93 -17.91 -6.91
CA LEU A 47 -8.13 -18.28 -5.74
C LEU A 47 -8.12 -17.18 -4.67
N THR A 48 -8.26 -15.91 -5.07
CA THR A 48 -8.20 -14.72 -4.21
C THR A 48 -9.21 -14.75 -3.06
N SER A 49 -10.44 -15.22 -3.31
CA SER A 49 -11.50 -15.30 -2.30
C SER A 49 -11.24 -16.37 -1.23
N GLN A 50 -10.44 -17.38 -1.54
CA GLN A 50 -10.07 -18.44 -0.61
C GLN A 50 -8.78 -18.16 0.16
N LEU A 51 -8.01 -17.13 -0.24
CA LEU A 51 -6.67 -16.90 0.30
C LEU A 51 -6.65 -16.72 1.81
N ARG A 52 -7.65 -16.03 2.39
CA ARG A 52 -7.71 -15.85 3.85
C ARG A 52 -7.96 -17.17 4.59
N LYS A 53 -8.79 -18.05 4.03
CA LYS A 53 -9.02 -19.39 4.58
C LYS A 53 -7.76 -20.24 4.47
N LEU A 54 -7.13 -20.23 3.30
CA LEU A 54 -5.89 -20.98 3.05
C LEU A 54 -4.75 -20.49 3.93
N SER A 55 -4.58 -19.17 4.12
CA SER A 55 -3.56 -18.62 5.01
C SER A 55 -3.78 -19.04 6.46
N GLY A 56 -5.04 -19.12 6.92
CA GLY A 56 -5.39 -19.70 8.22
C GLY A 56 -4.94 -21.16 8.36
N ILE A 57 -5.21 -22.00 7.36
CA ILE A 57 -4.78 -23.42 7.34
C ILE A 57 -3.26 -23.52 7.38
N LEU A 58 -2.55 -22.72 6.57
CA LEU A 58 -1.08 -22.71 6.54
C LEU A 58 -0.47 -22.31 7.89
N GLU A 59 -1.13 -21.42 8.64
CA GLU A 59 -0.73 -21.05 9.99
C GLU A 59 -1.00 -22.16 11.01
N GLU A 60 -2.18 -22.77 10.94
CA GLU A 60 -2.61 -23.84 11.85
C GLU A 60 -1.69 -25.07 11.77
N ILE A 61 -1.30 -25.49 10.56
CA ILE A 61 -0.39 -26.63 10.37
C ILE A 61 1.08 -26.27 10.60
N GLY A 62 1.38 -25.02 10.96
CA GLY A 62 2.74 -24.54 11.23
C GLY A 62 3.61 -24.33 9.98
N PHE A 63 3.03 -24.32 8.78
CA PHE A 63 3.76 -24.15 7.52
C PHE A 63 4.22 -22.70 7.31
N ARG A 64 3.40 -21.71 7.70
CA ARG A 64 3.75 -20.29 7.61
C ARG A 64 3.19 -19.51 8.79
N LYS A 65 4.01 -18.66 9.41
CA LYS A 65 3.56 -17.69 10.42
C LYS A 65 3.16 -16.40 9.73
N PHE A 66 2.08 -15.79 10.18
CA PHE A 66 1.64 -14.47 9.72
C PHE A 66 1.73 -13.46 10.88
N PRO A 67 2.07 -12.20 10.62
CA PRO A 67 2.02 -11.16 11.64
C PRO A 67 0.63 -11.09 12.30
N LYS A 68 0.60 -11.02 13.63
CA LYS A 68 -0.64 -10.88 14.43
C LYS A 68 -0.68 -9.53 15.13
N ASP A 69 0.44 -9.13 15.73
CA ASP A 69 0.59 -7.89 16.48
C ASP A 69 1.47 -6.93 15.68
N VAL A 70 0.87 -6.23 14.72
CA VAL A 70 1.52 -5.17 13.93
C VAL A 70 1.08 -3.83 14.48
N SER A 71 2.05 -2.99 14.86
CA SER A 71 1.77 -1.66 15.41
C SER A 71 1.34 -0.69 14.31
N PHE A 72 0.46 0.26 14.65
CA PHE A 72 0.07 1.36 13.75
C PHE A 72 0.64 2.65 14.33
N ILE A 73 1.61 3.24 13.62
CA ILE A 73 2.30 4.47 14.01
C ILE A 73 1.67 5.62 13.23
N THR A 74 0.83 6.42 13.90
CA THR A 74 0.10 7.55 13.29
C THR A 74 0.94 8.82 13.21
N GLU A 75 1.93 8.96 14.08
CA GLU A 75 2.80 10.14 14.20
C GLU A 75 4.27 9.68 14.18
N PRO A 76 4.82 9.34 12.99
CA PRO A 76 6.21 8.92 12.89
C PRO A 76 7.16 10.08 13.15
N ALA A 77 8.29 9.79 13.82
CA ALA A 77 9.34 10.78 14.06
C ALA A 77 10.10 11.21 12.79
N LYS A 78 9.93 10.46 11.69
CA LYS A 78 10.56 10.69 10.39
C LYS A 78 9.48 10.72 9.32
N ASN A 79 9.77 11.36 8.19
CA ASN A 79 8.88 11.36 7.04
C ASN A 79 9.04 10.04 6.26
N TYR A 80 7.97 9.27 6.15
CA TYR A 80 7.92 8.01 5.38
C TYR A 80 7.30 8.18 4.00
N GLY A 81 6.77 9.35 3.67
CA GLY A 81 6.06 9.60 2.42
C GLY A 81 4.92 10.59 2.59
N HIS A 82 4.26 10.86 1.48
CA HIS A 82 3.15 11.79 1.40
C HIS A 82 2.05 11.25 0.49
N LEU A 83 0.80 11.35 0.93
CA LEU A 83 -0.42 11.17 0.14
C LEU A 83 -0.77 12.51 -0.51
N ASN A 84 -0.55 12.61 -1.81
CA ASN A 84 -1.02 13.75 -2.58
C ASN A 84 -2.54 13.62 -2.78
N SER A 85 -3.29 14.55 -2.21
CA SER A 85 -4.72 14.67 -2.44
C SER A 85 -5.01 15.75 -3.48
N THR A 86 -5.81 15.41 -4.48
CA THR A 86 -6.56 16.38 -5.27
C THR A 86 -8.05 16.13 -5.03
N PRO A 87 -8.80 17.09 -4.45
CA PRO A 87 -8.40 18.45 -4.09
C PRO A 87 -7.47 18.53 -2.86
N THR A 88 -6.96 19.73 -2.61
CA THR A 88 -5.98 20.07 -1.57
C THR A 88 -6.33 19.47 -0.21
N GLU A 89 -5.28 19.06 0.51
CA GLU A 89 -5.34 18.47 1.85
C GLU A 89 -6.33 19.21 2.76
N GLY A 90 -7.20 18.45 3.44
CA GLY A 90 -8.21 18.99 4.35
C GLY A 90 -9.52 19.45 3.70
N THR A 91 -9.64 19.46 2.36
CA THR A 91 -10.91 19.72 1.68
C THR A 91 -11.81 18.48 1.75
N LEU A 92 -13.04 18.64 2.26
CA LEU A 92 -14.05 17.59 2.24
C LEU A 92 -14.60 17.44 0.81
N ILE A 93 -14.48 16.25 0.23
CA ILE A 93 -15.09 15.91 -1.05
C ILE A 93 -16.29 14.99 -0.89
N THR A 94 -17.36 15.25 -1.65
CA THR A 94 -18.50 14.34 -1.73
C THR A 94 -18.26 13.33 -2.84
N VAL A 95 -18.37 12.04 -2.51
CA VAL A 95 -18.12 10.93 -3.44
C VAL A 95 -19.28 9.94 -3.39
N SER A 96 -19.63 9.37 -4.54
CA SER A 96 -20.59 8.25 -4.58
C SER A 96 -19.92 6.99 -4.05
N ARG A 97 -20.68 6.14 -3.36
CA ARG A 97 -20.25 4.84 -2.86
C ARG A 97 -19.75 3.92 -3.97
N ASN A 98 -20.32 4.03 -5.18
CA ASN A 98 -19.86 3.27 -6.35
C ASN A 98 -18.76 4.00 -7.14
N GLY A 99 -18.31 5.15 -6.63
CA GLY A 99 -17.27 5.96 -7.24
C GLY A 99 -15.87 5.44 -6.95
N THR A 100 -14.92 6.00 -7.68
CA THR A 100 -13.50 5.82 -7.44
C THR A 100 -12.79 7.16 -7.35
N LEU A 101 -11.58 7.15 -6.81
CA LEU A 101 -10.71 8.32 -6.74
C LEU A 101 -9.29 7.94 -7.11
N ASP A 102 -8.69 8.74 -8.00
CA ASP A 102 -7.27 8.66 -8.27
C ASP A 102 -6.50 9.36 -7.16
N VAL A 103 -5.56 8.63 -6.58
CA VAL A 103 -4.66 9.10 -5.53
C VAL A 103 -3.23 8.80 -5.95
N ALA A 104 -2.31 9.65 -5.53
CA ALA A 104 -0.90 9.49 -5.82
C ALA A 104 -0.06 9.98 -4.64
N GLY A 105 1.23 9.71 -4.70
CA GLY A 105 2.14 10.16 -3.67
C GLY A 105 3.53 9.59 -3.86
N TRP A 106 4.30 9.71 -2.79
CA TRP A 106 5.59 9.04 -2.69
C TRP A 106 5.74 8.39 -1.33
N ALA A 107 6.62 7.39 -1.25
CA ALA A 107 6.88 6.64 -0.04
C ALA A 107 8.37 6.29 0.07
N SER A 108 8.87 6.03 1.28
CA SER A 108 10.24 5.64 1.56
C SER A 108 10.35 4.88 2.88
N LEU A 109 11.44 4.15 3.07
CA LEU A 109 11.83 3.59 4.36
C LEU A 109 13.12 4.31 4.82
N PRO A 110 13.04 5.41 5.58
CA PRO A 110 14.20 6.26 5.88
C PRO A 110 15.33 5.56 6.65
N ASP A 111 15.01 4.46 7.34
CA ASP A 111 15.96 3.64 8.09
C ASP A 111 16.51 2.45 7.30
N SER A 112 16.18 2.36 6.01
CA SER A 112 16.57 1.28 5.12
C SER A 112 17.06 1.81 3.77
N GLN A 113 17.89 1.00 3.10
CA GLN A 113 18.18 1.20 1.67
C GLN A 113 17.11 0.55 0.78
N GLU A 114 16.09 -0.08 1.35
CA GLU A 114 14.98 -0.66 0.60
C GLU A 114 13.90 0.37 0.30
N ILE A 115 13.11 0.10 -0.73
CA ILE A 115 11.86 0.81 -1.00
C ILE A 115 10.69 0.06 -0.37
N PRO A 116 9.61 0.75 0.05
CA PRO A 116 8.36 0.09 0.36
C PRO A 116 7.86 -0.72 -0.85
N ASN A 117 7.29 -1.90 -0.64
CA ASN A 117 6.77 -2.69 -1.77
C ASN A 117 5.36 -2.26 -2.21
N ILE A 118 4.57 -1.77 -1.25
CA ILE A 118 3.18 -1.36 -1.42
C ILE A 118 2.87 -0.17 -0.53
N VAL A 119 1.81 0.55 -0.87
CA VAL A 119 1.13 1.51 0.00
C VAL A 119 -0.27 0.99 0.27
N LEU A 120 -0.72 1.09 1.51
CA LEU A 120 -2.00 0.56 1.98
C LEU A 120 -2.91 1.71 2.38
N PHE A 121 -4.22 1.60 2.11
CA PHE A 121 -5.20 2.63 2.44
C PHE A 121 -6.16 2.14 3.52
N SER A 122 -6.31 2.93 4.59
CA SER A 122 -7.32 2.73 5.63
C SER A 122 -8.28 3.93 5.67
N TYR A 123 -9.36 3.81 6.44
CA TYR A 123 -10.26 4.91 6.72
C TYR A 123 -10.59 5.04 8.21
N GLY A 124 -10.79 6.27 8.67
CA GLY A 124 -11.02 6.59 10.08
C GLY A 124 -9.94 5.97 10.97
N ASP A 125 -10.35 5.39 12.10
CA ASP A 125 -9.45 4.73 13.04
C ASP A 125 -9.27 3.22 12.77
N ARG A 126 -9.61 2.74 11.57
CA ARG A 126 -9.56 1.30 11.28
C ARG A 126 -8.12 0.79 11.19
N LYS A 127 -7.85 -0.29 11.92
CA LYS A 127 -6.61 -1.08 11.85
C LYS A 127 -6.66 -2.16 10.76
N SER A 128 -7.15 -1.78 9.59
CA SER A 128 -7.32 -2.66 8.43
C SER A 128 -7.40 -1.83 7.16
N PHE A 129 -7.00 -2.41 6.05
CA PHE A 129 -6.87 -1.73 4.77
C PHE A 129 -7.94 -2.18 3.79
N PHE A 130 -8.48 -1.23 3.04
CA PHE A 130 -9.54 -1.47 2.07
C PHE A 130 -9.03 -1.44 0.61
N ALA A 131 -7.87 -0.85 0.38
CA ALA A 131 -7.22 -0.76 -0.92
C ALA A 131 -5.69 -0.70 -0.75
N ASP A 132 -4.98 -0.81 -1.87
CA ASP A 132 -3.52 -0.66 -1.94
C ASP A 132 -3.05 -0.08 -3.28
N ALA A 133 -1.78 0.33 -3.30
CA ALA A 133 -1.04 0.78 -4.47
C ALA A 133 0.29 0.03 -4.56
N LEU A 134 0.69 -0.32 -5.79
CA LEU A 134 2.05 -0.75 -6.07
C LEU A 134 2.94 0.48 -6.19
N VAL A 135 4.14 0.41 -5.61
CA VAL A 135 5.16 1.44 -5.87
C VAL A 135 5.77 1.27 -7.26
N ASN A 136 6.23 2.37 -7.84
CA ASN A 136 6.92 2.38 -9.13
C ASN A 136 8.45 2.53 -8.96
N PRO A 137 9.21 1.42 -8.94
CA PRO A 137 10.66 1.45 -8.72
C PRO A 137 11.43 2.13 -9.87
N ASN A 138 10.80 2.33 -11.03
CA ASN A 138 11.40 3.02 -12.18
C ASN A 138 11.25 4.54 -12.10
N SER A 139 10.51 5.06 -11.11
CA SER A 139 10.41 6.49 -10.80
C SER A 139 11.02 6.79 -9.43
N PRO A 140 12.34 6.56 -9.23
CA PRO A 140 12.98 6.99 -7.99
C PRO A 140 13.03 8.52 -7.95
N ILE A 141 12.56 9.09 -6.84
CA ILE A 141 12.71 10.52 -6.58
C ILE A 141 14.12 10.72 -6.06
N VAL A 142 15.00 11.27 -6.90
CA VAL A 142 16.36 11.60 -6.50
C VAL A 142 16.32 12.82 -5.59
N ASP A 143 16.63 12.64 -4.31
CA ASP A 143 16.89 13.76 -3.41
C ASP A 143 18.24 14.37 -3.79
N THR A 144 18.22 15.61 -4.28
CA THR A 144 19.41 16.31 -4.79
C THR A 144 20.20 17.00 -3.68
N THR A 145 19.83 16.80 -2.41
CA THR A 145 20.50 17.43 -1.28
C THR A 145 21.89 16.81 -1.03
N PRO A 146 22.98 17.60 -1.14
CA PRO A 146 24.32 17.08 -0.92
C PRO A 146 24.49 16.82 0.58
N ASN A 147 24.68 15.54 0.95
CA ASN A 147 24.81 14.96 2.30
C ASN A 147 23.57 14.28 2.90
N SER A 148 22.44 14.15 2.19
CA SER A 148 21.40 13.22 2.66
C SER A 148 21.82 11.78 2.36
N ILE A 149 21.65 10.87 3.33
CA ILE A 149 21.51 9.44 3.03
C ILE A 149 20.49 9.35 1.90
N GLN A 150 20.81 8.69 0.79
CA GLN A 150 19.88 8.52 -0.33
C GLN A 150 18.64 7.79 0.20
N PHE A 151 17.61 8.55 0.55
CA PHE A 151 16.32 7.99 0.88
C PHE A 151 15.73 7.52 -0.44
N ASN A 152 15.58 6.21 -0.59
CA ASN A 152 14.96 5.62 -1.76
C ASN A 152 13.46 5.94 -1.71
N LYS A 153 13.15 7.16 -2.15
CA LYS A 153 11.80 7.68 -2.34
C LYS A 153 11.27 7.12 -3.65
N VAL A 154 10.07 6.55 -3.60
CA VAL A 154 9.44 5.90 -4.74
C VAL A 154 8.03 6.46 -4.92
N GLU A 155 7.67 6.78 -6.16
CA GLU A 155 6.33 7.22 -6.51
C GLU A 155 5.34 6.06 -6.50
N TRP A 156 4.08 6.36 -6.23
CA TRP A 156 2.98 5.42 -6.35
C TRP A 156 1.71 6.16 -6.77
N SER A 157 0.79 5.42 -7.40
CA SER A 157 -0.55 5.89 -7.69
C SER A 157 -1.54 4.73 -7.66
N ALA A 158 -2.79 5.03 -7.34
CA ALA A 158 -3.87 4.07 -7.32
C ALA A 158 -5.20 4.74 -7.67
N ASN A 159 -6.09 3.95 -8.27
CA ASN A 159 -7.50 4.25 -8.34
C ASN A 159 -8.20 3.44 -7.23
N ILE A 160 -8.69 4.11 -6.20
CA ILE A 160 -9.32 3.47 -5.03
C ILE A 160 -10.84 3.49 -5.15
N SER A 161 -11.50 2.36 -4.84
CA SER A 161 -12.96 2.23 -4.82
C SER A 161 -13.54 2.57 -3.44
N PHE A 162 -14.67 3.28 -3.44
CA PHE A 162 -15.40 3.63 -2.22
C PHE A 162 -16.46 2.61 -1.79
N GLU A 163 -16.62 1.51 -2.53
CA GLU A 163 -17.69 0.53 -2.31
C GLU A 163 -17.68 -0.06 -0.89
N SER A 164 -16.47 -0.21 -0.34
CA SER A 164 -16.20 -0.76 0.99
C SER A 164 -16.23 0.27 2.12
N LEU A 165 -16.38 1.56 1.81
CA LEU A 165 -16.47 2.63 2.80
C LEU A 165 -17.93 2.76 3.28
N PRO A 166 -18.15 3.02 4.58
CA PRO A 166 -19.48 3.31 5.10
C PRO A 166 -19.97 4.68 4.58
N PRO A 167 -21.29 4.89 4.47
CA PRO A 167 -21.86 6.20 4.15
C PRO A 167 -21.54 7.21 5.26
N GLY A 168 -21.38 8.48 4.87
CA GLY A 168 -21.05 9.61 5.75
C GLY A 168 -19.60 10.08 5.65
N GLU A 169 -19.23 10.99 6.56
CA GLU A 169 -17.89 11.58 6.59
C GLU A 169 -16.85 10.61 7.16
N THR A 170 -15.72 10.50 6.48
CA THR A 170 -14.55 9.75 6.94
C THR A 170 -13.26 10.34 6.38
N VAL A 171 -12.14 9.86 6.90
CA VAL A 171 -10.80 10.27 6.48
C VAL A 171 -10.09 9.06 5.91
N ILE A 172 -9.53 9.18 4.71
CA ILE A 172 -8.69 8.17 4.08
C ILE A 172 -7.23 8.50 4.37
N GLN A 173 -6.49 7.47 4.79
CA GLN A 173 -5.10 7.57 5.21
C GLN A 173 -4.27 6.55 4.43
N ALA A 174 -3.04 6.91 4.09
CA ALA A 174 -2.08 6.04 3.42
C ALA A 174 -1.01 5.56 4.41
N TRP A 175 -0.52 4.34 4.20
CA TRP A 175 0.40 3.66 5.11
C TRP A 175 1.45 2.87 4.33
N VAL A 176 2.66 2.78 4.89
CA VAL A 176 3.67 1.80 4.48
C VAL A 176 3.85 0.74 5.56
N TYR A 177 4.22 -0.47 5.16
CA TYR A 177 4.68 -1.51 6.09
C TYR A 177 6.21 -1.46 6.17
N GLU A 178 6.71 -1.31 7.39
CA GLU A 178 8.14 -1.39 7.69
C GLU A 178 8.43 -2.78 8.30
N PRO A 179 9.14 -3.66 7.57
CA PRO A 179 9.20 -5.08 7.91
C PRO A 179 10.13 -5.42 9.09
N VAL A 180 11.13 -4.60 9.40
CA VAL A 180 12.07 -4.84 10.51
C VAL A 180 11.37 -4.62 11.85
N GLY A 181 10.69 -3.49 12.00
CA GLY A 181 9.91 -3.14 13.19
C GLY A 181 8.52 -3.77 13.21
N LYS A 182 8.07 -4.39 12.11
CA LYS A 182 6.72 -4.96 11.94
C LYS A 182 5.65 -3.95 12.32
N GLN A 183 5.63 -2.85 11.59
CA GLN A 183 4.78 -1.71 11.88
C GLN A 183 4.21 -1.11 10.60
N PHE A 184 2.96 -0.70 10.67
CA PHE A 184 2.35 0.19 9.70
C PHE A 184 2.64 1.62 10.12
N ILE A 185 3.15 2.41 9.19
CA ILE A 185 3.53 3.79 9.45
C ILE A 185 2.71 4.68 8.53
N LYS A 186 1.98 5.62 9.13
CA LYS A 186 1.13 6.57 8.40
C LYS A 186 2.02 7.49 7.56
N LEU A 187 1.61 7.73 6.33
CA LEU A 187 2.19 8.77 5.47
C LEU A 187 1.61 10.14 5.84
N ASP A 188 2.35 11.20 5.53
CA ASP A 188 1.83 12.55 5.66
C ASP A 188 0.65 12.75 4.69
N GLY A 189 -0.32 13.57 5.06
CA GLY A 189 -1.51 13.82 4.25
C GLY A 189 -2.70 12.90 4.57
N GLU A 190 -3.89 13.43 4.32
CA GLU A 190 -5.14 12.69 4.44
C GLU A 190 -6.21 13.26 3.49
N ILE A 191 -7.15 12.40 3.08
CA ILE A 191 -8.27 12.81 2.21
C ILE A 191 -9.55 12.74 3.03
N LYS A 192 -10.25 13.86 3.17
CA LYS A 192 -11.55 13.91 3.82
C LYS A 192 -12.64 13.67 2.78
N VAL A 193 -13.45 12.64 2.99
CA VAL A 193 -14.54 12.28 2.07
C VAL A 193 -15.87 12.21 2.80
N ASN A 194 -16.95 12.58 2.11
CA ASN A 194 -18.32 12.30 2.51
C ASN A 194 -18.92 11.33 1.49
N VAL A 195 -19.14 10.08 1.90
CA VAL A 195 -19.64 9.02 1.04
C VAL A 195 -21.17 9.07 1.01
N VAL A 196 -21.72 9.24 -0.19
CA VAL A 196 -23.17 9.23 -0.44
C VAL A 196 -23.56 8.03 -1.30
N GLU A 197 -24.79 7.55 -1.15
CA GLU A 197 -25.35 6.47 -1.99
C GLU A 197 -25.49 6.90 -3.47
#